data_AF-A0AAD4F8F8-F1
#
_entry.id   AF-A0AAD4F8F8-F1
#
_cell.length_a   1.000
_cell.length_b   1.000
_cell.length_c   1.000
_cell.angle_alpha   90.00
_cell.angle_beta   90.00
_cell.angle_gamma   90.00
#
_symmetry.space_group_name_H-M   'P 1'
#
loop_
_entity.id
_entity.type
_entity.pdbx_description
1 polymer ?
#
loop_
_entity_poly.entity_id
_entity_poly.type
_entity_poly.pdbx_seq_one_letter_code
_entity_poly.pdbx_strand_id
1 'polypeptide(L)'
;MLPQPKLTILSRDPAQRKFNINCNAFQQDALISFNGWQYSSFYTFLQSESPDATPEPLYVHLARRQLPQGEWEVMVLHDYPQTTDDGHNTVQMGICPGDGTIHLSYDHHCDVLRYRYSVRDLATNPSKFEWTAALFTPTLDYLPGLPSTHRHFGYVTYPRFGFLGDDMFCTVRDGKAGLGNDYLYIYRGSTGRFDFVGAHLTGVQSNPYVHGLDCRDGRLHVTCKQQAGPNGSENNHNICYAYSDDKGYTWKNGAGKTIADLRKGETIDNNVDGIIAFEIPKGSGLSNQEAQAVDQEGGVHVLNRDTLDGGECRMWKHYYRSPDGNWTQRAIRPVPGNARGQLAVGKTGDLYIVLPDFAASEMRLLKASKASGYTSYEEAWTGHGLTGEPLVDSARLEHDNVLSVLVLSEEKTAGPSERLRNVVVLDFQL
;
A
#
# COMPACT_ATOMS: atom_id res chain seq x y z
N MET A 1 -17.14 -20.01 -6.35
CA MET A 1 -17.19 -19.55 -4.95
C MET A 1 -16.02 -20.17 -4.19
N LEU A 2 -15.25 -19.34 -3.47
CA LEU A 2 -14.15 -19.77 -2.62
C LEU A 2 -14.67 -20.32 -1.28
N PRO A 3 -13.93 -21.22 -0.62
CA PRO A 3 -14.24 -21.64 0.75
C PRO A 3 -14.14 -20.45 1.73
N GLN A 4 -14.69 -20.62 2.92
CA GLN A 4 -14.53 -19.62 3.98
C GLN A 4 -13.05 -19.44 4.35
N PRO A 5 -12.55 -18.21 4.49
CA PRO A 5 -11.16 -17.98 4.84
C PRO A 5 -10.89 -18.39 6.29
N LYS A 6 -9.65 -18.74 6.60
CA LYS A 6 -9.19 -18.79 7.99
C LYS A 6 -9.05 -17.35 8.49
N LEU A 7 -9.87 -16.97 9.46
CA LEU A 7 -9.77 -15.68 10.15
C LEU A 7 -8.83 -15.82 11.35
N THR A 8 -7.84 -14.94 11.45
CA THR A 8 -6.96 -14.84 12.62
C THR A 8 -6.95 -13.42 13.15
N ILE A 9 -7.24 -13.25 14.44
CA ILE A 9 -7.20 -11.95 15.12
C ILE A 9 -5.75 -11.66 15.54
N LEU A 10 -5.21 -10.51 15.11
CA LEU A 10 -3.87 -10.06 15.52
C LEU A 10 -3.92 -9.23 16.82
N SER A 11 -4.88 -8.31 16.90
CA SER A 11 -5.14 -7.51 18.10
C SER A 11 -6.47 -6.76 17.98
N ARG A 12 -6.86 -6.08 19.05
CA ARG A 12 -7.96 -5.12 19.06
C ARG A 12 -7.55 -3.85 18.32
N ASP A 13 -8.45 -3.34 17.49
CA ASP A 13 -8.32 -2.05 16.80
C ASP A 13 -8.76 -0.91 17.72
N PRO A 14 -8.11 0.27 17.69
CA PRO A 14 -8.51 1.47 18.42
C PRO A 14 -9.78 2.13 17.84
N ALA A 15 -10.89 1.40 17.86
CA ALA A 15 -12.15 1.78 17.23
C ALA A 15 -12.85 3.00 17.87
N GLN A 16 -12.35 3.49 19.02
CA GLN A 16 -12.80 4.74 19.64
C GLN A 16 -12.36 6.00 18.89
N ARG A 17 -11.34 5.91 18.04
CA ARG A 17 -10.83 7.04 17.25
C ARG A 17 -11.82 7.45 16.17
N LYS A 18 -11.79 8.73 15.81
CA LYS A 18 -12.59 9.27 14.71
C LYS A 18 -12.10 8.74 13.37
N PHE A 19 -10.79 8.59 13.21
CA PHE A 19 -10.19 8.11 11.97
C PHE A 19 -9.64 6.69 12.13
N ASN A 20 -9.81 5.88 11.08
CA ASN A 20 -9.09 4.60 11.01
C ASN A 20 -7.60 4.90 10.84
N ILE A 21 -6.76 4.27 11.66
CA ILE A 21 -5.29 4.33 11.53
C ILE A 21 -4.69 3.05 10.93
N ASN A 22 -5.42 1.93 11.02
CA ASN A 22 -5.09 0.66 10.40
C ASN A 22 -6.00 0.40 9.19
N CYS A 23 -5.50 -0.38 8.23
CA CYS A 23 -6.26 -0.80 7.05
C CYS A 23 -6.79 0.44 6.26
N ASN A 24 -5.88 1.37 5.97
CA ASN A 24 -6.08 2.36 4.92
C ASN A 24 -5.31 1.89 3.69
N ALA A 25 -5.84 2.06 2.48
CA ALA A 25 -5.24 1.57 1.23
C ALA A 25 -3.84 2.13 0.95
N PHE A 26 -3.48 3.28 1.55
CA PHE A 26 -2.15 3.88 1.48
C PHE A 26 -1.16 3.39 2.55
N GLN A 27 -1.54 2.42 3.39
CA GLN A 27 -0.66 1.71 4.31
C GLN A 27 0.11 0.61 3.54
N GLN A 28 1.12 1.02 2.78
CA GLN A 28 1.77 0.19 1.76
C GLN A 28 3.23 -0.13 2.13
N ASP A 29 3.56 -1.32 2.65
CA ASP A 29 2.66 -2.45 2.95
C ASP A 29 2.48 -2.67 4.46
N ALA A 30 1.33 -3.22 4.85
CA ALA A 30 1.04 -3.62 6.23
C ALA A 30 1.16 -5.13 6.45
N LEU A 31 1.19 -5.94 5.40
CA LEU A 31 1.21 -7.40 5.43
C LEU A 31 2.11 -7.91 4.30
N ILE A 32 3.19 -8.61 4.64
CA ILE A 32 4.20 -9.04 3.67
C ILE A 32 4.68 -10.45 4.01
N SER A 33 4.76 -11.33 3.01
CA SER A 33 5.46 -12.61 3.13
C SER A 33 6.86 -12.56 2.54
N PHE A 34 7.81 -13.12 3.27
CA PHE A 34 9.20 -13.25 2.85
C PHE A 34 9.79 -14.54 3.40
N ASN A 35 10.44 -15.32 2.53
CA ASN A 35 11.22 -16.51 2.90
C ASN A 35 10.50 -17.51 3.84
N GLY A 36 9.23 -17.84 3.54
CA GLY A 36 8.44 -18.79 4.33
C GLY A 36 7.90 -18.24 5.65
N TRP A 37 7.96 -16.93 5.85
CA TRP A 37 7.39 -16.22 6.99
C TRP A 37 6.48 -15.10 6.50
N GLN A 38 5.50 -14.74 7.32
CA GLN A 38 4.61 -13.61 7.07
C GLN A 38 4.71 -12.63 8.22
N TYR A 39 4.68 -11.34 7.89
CA TYR A 39 4.85 -10.22 8.81
C TYR A 39 3.68 -9.26 8.66
N SER A 40 3.27 -8.63 9.76
CA SER A 40 2.23 -7.60 9.76
C SER A 40 2.59 -6.44 10.69
N SER A 41 2.30 -5.20 10.29
CA SER A 41 2.49 -4.00 11.11
C SER A 41 1.19 -3.23 11.29
N PHE A 42 0.85 -2.90 12.53
CA PHE A 42 -0.40 -2.19 12.86
C PHE A 42 -0.25 -1.41 14.17
N TYR A 43 -1.16 -0.48 14.41
CA TYR A 43 -1.28 0.22 15.68
C TYR A 43 -2.31 -0.43 16.60
N THR A 44 -1.97 -0.52 17.88
CA THR A 44 -2.93 -0.78 18.95
C THR A 44 -2.38 -0.22 20.26
N PHE A 45 -3.23 -0.13 21.28
CA PHE A 45 -2.85 0.31 22.61
C PHE A 45 -2.09 -0.81 23.34
N LEU A 46 -1.28 -0.46 24.35
CA LEU A 46 -0.76 -1.47 25.26
C LEU A 46 -1.94 -2.06 26.03
N GLN A 47 -2.11 -3.39 25.96
CA GLN A 47 -3.10 -4.05 26.78
C GLN A 47 -2.76 -3.81 28.25
N SER A 48 -3.57 -3.01 28.93
CA SER A 48 -3.59 -2.98 30.39
C SER A 48 -4.47 -4.13 30.85
N GLU A 49 -4.10 -4.79 31.96
CA GLU A 49 -4.95 -5.81 32.59
C GLU A 49 -6.31 -5.24 33.10
N SER A 50 -6.47 -3.90 33.08
CA SER A 50 -7.72 -3.22 33.41
C SER A 50 -8.60 -2.98 32.17
N PRO A 51 -9.87 -3.44 32.18
CA PRO A 51 -10.89 -3.09 31.18
C PRO A 51 -11.20 -1.60 31.08
N ASP A 52 -10.84 -0.81 32.10
CA ASP A 52 -11.12 0.63 32.22
C ASP A 52 -9.97 1.51 31.72
N ALA A 53 -8.87 0.92 31.22
CA ALA A 53 -7.74 1.69 30.75
C ALA A 53 -8.08 2.52 29.51
N THR A 54 -7.56 3.75 29.51
CA THR A 54 -7.60 4.62 28.35
C THR A 54 -6.87 3.93 27.19
N PRO A 55 -7.52 3.71 26.03
CA PRO A 55 -6.97 2.99 24.88
C PRO A 55 -5.97 3.85 24.07
N GLU A 56 -5.25 4.73 24.76
CA GLU A 56 -4.25 5.66 24.25
C GLU A 56 -3.09 5.74 25.26
N PRO A 57 -1.84 6.02 24.81
CA PRO A 57 -1.44 6.16 23.42
C PRO A 57 -1.43 4.83 22.65
N LEU A 58 -1.40 4.90 21.32
CA LEU A 58 -1.17 3.74 20.46
C LEU A 58 0.31 3.53 20.20
N TYR A 59 0.69 2.27 19.93
CA TYR A 59 2.05 1.88 19.63
C TYR A 59 2.09 0.95 18.42
N VAL A 60 3.19 1.00 17.68
CA VAL A 60 3.43 0.09 16.56
C VAL A 60 3.63 -1.32 17.12
N HIS A 61 2.80 -2.24 16.65
CA HIS A 61 2.91 -3.66 16.87
C HIS A 61 3.42 -4.31 15.59
N LEU A 62 4.39 -5.21 15.74
CA LEU A 62 4.93 -5.99 14.64
C LEU A 62 4.70 -7.48 14.92
N ALA A 63 3.88 -8.09 14.07
CA ALA A 63 3.55 -9.49 14.15
C ALA A 63 4.35 -10.30 13.12
N ARG A 64 4.72 -11.53 13.45
CA ARG A 64 5.26 -12.50 12.50
C ARG A 64 4.66 -13.89 12.73
N ARG A 65 4.60 -14.72 11.68
CA ARG A 65 4.33 -16.16 11.80
C ARG A 65 5.14 -16.94 10.78
N GLN A 66 5.44 -18.18 11.11
CA GLN A 66 5.99 -19.14 10.14
C GLN A 66 4.85 -19.64 9.24
N LEU A 67 5.03 -19.63 7.92
CA LEU A 67 4.07 -20.19 6.99
C LEU A 67 4.25 -21.71 6.85
N PRO A 68 3.18 -22.47 6.52
CA PRO A 68 1.82 -21.99 6.24
C PRO A 68 0.89 -21.90 7.46
N GLN A 69 1.26 -22.48 8.61
CA GLN A 69 0.34 -22.71 9.74
C GLN A 69 0.87 -22.29 11.11
N GLY A 70 2.02 -21.61 11.17
CA GLY A 70 2.55 -21.10 12.44
C GLY A 70 1.62 -20.08 13.09
N GLU A 71 1.67 -20.03 14.42
CA GLU A 71 0.98 -19.03 15.22
C GLU A 71 1.64 -17.65 15.07
N TRP A 72 0.86 -16.60 15.29
CA TRP A 72 1.38 -15.23 15.27
C TRP A 72 2.07 -14.89 16.58
N GLU A 73 3.33 -14.48 16.48
CA GLU A 73 4.09 -13.82 17.54
C GLU A 73 3.97 -12.31 17.34
N VAL A 74 3.59 -11.56 18.37
CA VAL A 74 3.45 -10.09 18.30
C VAL A 74 4.41 -9.45 19.30
N MET A 75 5.19 -8.47 18.82
CA MET A 75 6.01 -7.61 19.67
C MET A 75 5.58 -6.15 19.53
N VAL A 76 5.96 -5.31 20.50
CA VAL A 76 5.58 -3.90 20.56
C VAL A 76 6.79 -2.98 20.58
N LEU A 77 6.78 -1.94 19.74
CA LEU A 77 7.73 -0.83 19.79
C LEU A 77 7.15 0.27 20.70
N HIS A 78 7.44 0.16 22.01
CA HIS A 78 6.79 0.94 23.06
C HIS A 78 7.46 2.30 23.34
N ASP A 79 8.53 2.64 22.65
CA ASP A 79 9.31 3.87 22.85
C ASP A 79 8.87 5.03 21.93
N TYR A 80 7.77 4.86 21.18
CA TYR A 80 7.11 5.92 20.42
C TYR A 80 5.58 5.90 20.61
N PRO A 81 5.00 6.79 21.44
CA PRO A 81 3.56 6.89 21.62
C PRO A 81 2.91 7.70 20.48
N GLN A 82 2.03 7.08 19.72
CA GLN A 82 1.21 7.73 18.69
C GLN A 82 -0.08 8.24 19.34
N THR A 83 -0.29 9.57 19.31
CA THR A 83 -1.43 10.23 20.00
C THR A 83 -2.33 11.04 19.09
N THR A 84 -1.87 11.39 17.88
CA THR A 84 -2.65 12.19 16.95
C THR A 84 -3.72 11.33 16.27
N ASP A 85 -4.99 11.67 16.46
CA ASP A 85 -6.11 11.03 15.76
C ASP A 85 -6.19 11.57 14.32
N ASP A 86 -5.35 11.03 13.45
CA ASP A 86 -5.26 11.33 12.03
C ASP A 86 -5.07 10.03 11.22
N GLY A 87 -5.97 9.78 10.26
CA GLY A 87 -5.93 8.56 9.44
C GLY A 87 -4.76 8.49 8.46
N HIS A 88 -4.05 9.59 8.24
CA HIS A 88 -2.83 9.62 7.42
C HIS A 88 -1.63 8.99 8.11
N ASN A 89 -1.66 8.94 9.44
CA ASN A 89 -0.53 8.60 10.30
C ASN A 89 -0.33 7.07 10.44
N THR A 90 -0.48 6.35 9.32
CA THR A 90 -0.34 4.88 9.25
C THR A 90 1.07 4.39 9.59
N VAL A 91 1.23 3.07 9.73
CA VAL A 91 2.52 2.39 9.81
C VAL A 91 2.67 1.42 8.64
N GLN A 92 3.81 1.46 7.96
CA GLN A 92 4.10 0.60 6.84
C GLN A 92 5.49 -0.02 6.96
N MET A 93 5.65 -1.14 6.27
CA MET A 93 6.80 -2.01 6.36
C MET A 93 7.40 -2.28 4.98
N GLY A 94 8.69 -2.52 4.96
CA GLY A 94 9.41 -3.11 3.83
C GLY A 94 10.42 -4.14 4.33
N ILE A 95 10.74 -5.12 3.49
CA ILE A 95 11.80 -6.09 3.77
C ILE A 95 12.81 -6.00 2.63
N CYS A 96 14.08 -5.77 2.94
CA CYS A 96 15.12 -5.78 1.93
C CYS A 96 15.52 -7.23 1.62
N PRO A 97 15.39 -7.71 0.37
CA PRO A 97 15.70 -9.11 0.06
C PRO A 97 17.18 -9.46 0.24
N GLY A 98 18.09 -8.52 -0.06
CA GLY A 98 19.54 -8.77 -0.08
C GLY A 98 20.19 -8.93 1.30
N ASP A 99 19.56 -8.44 2.37
CA ASP A 99 20.09 -8.57 3.73
C ASP A 99 19.06 -8.93 4.81
N GLY A 100 17.79 -9.09 4.43
CA GLY A 100 16.72 -9.50 5.32
C GLY A 100 16.40 -8.48 6.42
N THR A 101 16.81 -7.21 6.30
CA THR A 101 16.38 -6.19 7.26
C THR A 101 14.91 -5.84 7.04
N ILE A 102 14.20 -5.67 8.16
CA ILE A 102 12.82 -5.19 8.19
C ILE A 102 12.86 -3.68 8.46
N HIS A 103 12.20 -2.90 7.62
CA HIS A 103 12.14 -1.45 7.66
C HIS A 103 10.74 -0.99 8.01
N LEU A 104 10.62 0.04 8.84
CA LEU A 104 9.35 0.63 9.24
C LEU A 104 9.41 2.14 9.08
N SER A 105 8.31 2.74 8.62
CA SER A 105 8.10 4.18 8.64
C SER A 105 6.64 4.46 8.99
N TYR A 106 6.41 5.43 9.86
CA TYR A 106 5.10 5.57 10.51
C TYR A 106 4.79 6.96 11.05
N ASP A 107 3.49 7.22 11.25
CA ASP A 107 2.97 8.42 11.92
C ASP A 107 3.23 9.73 11.16
N HIS A 108 2.97 9.79 9.85
CA HIS A 108 3.28 10.97 9.03
C HIS A 108 2.06 11.64 8.42
N HIS A 109 1.86 12.91 8.71
CA HIS A 109 1.08 13.84 7.91
C HIS A 109 1.73 15.21 7.91
N CYS A 110 2.67 15.40 6.98
CA CYS A 110 3.51 16.59 6.89
C CYS A 110 4.48 16.76 8.08
N ASP A 111 5.06 15.66 8.53
CA ASP A 111 5.89 15.59 9.74
C ASP A 111 7.37 15.36 9.45
N VAL A 112 8.21 15.46 10.48
CA VAL A 112 9.57 14.91 10.43
C VAL A 112 9.52 13.39 10.20
N LEU A 113 10.47 12.86 9.44
CA LEU A 113 10.62 11.43 9.22
C LEU A 113 10.69 10.68 10.56
N ARG A 114 10.08 9.49 10.59
CA ARG A 114 10.08 8.57 11.73
C ARG A 114 10.27 7.20 11.14
N TYR A 115 11.49 6.71 11.24
CA TYR A 115 11.95 5.54 10.54
C TYR A 115 12.72 4.62 11.48
N ARG A 116 12.57 3.31 11.29
CA ARG A 116 13.33 2.28 11.99
C ARG A 116 13.71 1.16 11.06
N TYR A 117 14.74 0.42 11.43
CA TYR A 117 15.09 -0.82 10.77
C TYR A 117 15.64 -1.85 11.74
N SER A 118 15.56 -3.11 11.36
CA SER A 118 16.05 -4.22 12.16
C SER A 118 17.56 -4.48 11.97
N VAL A 119 18.10 -5.35 12.81
CA VAL A 119 19.36 -6.05 12.54
C VAL A 119 19.28 -6.83 11.21
N ARG A 120 20.44 -7.04 10.58
CA ARG A 120 20.57 -7.84 9.36
C ARG A 120 20.22 -9.31 9.62
N ASP A 121 19.87 -10.01 8.55
CA ASP A 121 19.45 -11.41 8.51
C ASP A 121 18.14 -11.74 9.24
N LEU A 122 17.42 -10.75 9.80
CA LEU A 122 16.23 -11.01 10.61
C LEU A 122 15.13 -11.72 9.82
N ALA A 123 14.79 -11.22 8.62
CA ALA A 123 13.77 -11.84 7.77
C ALA A 123 14.30 -13.05 6.98
N THR A 124 15.62 -13.14 6.77
CA THR A 124 16.25 -14.28 6.07
C THR A 124 16.44 -15.48 7.00
N ASN A 125 16.68 -15.26 8.29
CA ASN A 125 16.88 -16.30 9.29
C ASN A 125 16.06 -16.05 10.58
N PRO A 126 14.73 -15.89 10.49
CA PRO A 126 13.90 -15.43 11.61
C PRO A 126 13.95 -16.32 12.85
N SER A 127 14.12 -17.63 12.67
CA SER A 127 14.26 -18.59 13.78
C SER A 127 15.55 -18.43 14.61
N LYS A 128 16.55 -17.68 14.12
CA LYS A 128 17.78 -17.38 14.88
C LYS A 128 17.61 -16.22 15.87
N PHE A 129 16.49 -15.51 15.81
CA PHE A 129 16.25 -14.32 16.60
C PHE A 129 15.00 -14.48 17.46
N GLU A 130 15.14 -14.16 18.75
CA GLU A 130 14.01 -13.96 19.64
C GLU A 130 13.25 -12.69 19.22
N TRP A 131 11.92 -12.79 19.02
CA TRP A 131 11.12 -11.69 18.48
C TRP A 131 10.90 -10.58 19.50
N THR A 132 11.85 -9.64 19.56
CA THR A 132 11.83 -8.55 20.53
C THR A 132 12.17 -7.20 19.90
N ALA A 133 11.71 -6.12 20.54
CA ALA A 133 11.97 -4.75 20.09
C ALA A 133 13.47 -4.40 20.03
N ALA A 134 14.31 -5.11 20.79
CA ALA A 134 15.77 -4.91 20.80
C ALA A 134 16.43 -5.26 19.46
N LEU A 135 15.73 -5.95 18.55
CA LEU A 135 16.19 -6.21 17.19
C LEU A 135 16.13 -4.98 16.28
N PHE A 136 15.52 -3.88 16.72
CA PHE A 136 15.29 -2.68 15.92
C PHE A 136 16.01 -1.48 16.52
N THR A 137 16.33 -0.51 15.65
CA THR A 137 16.82 0.79 16.10
C THR A 137 15.74 1.55 16.90
N PRO A 138 16.14 2.56 17.69
CA PRO A 138 15.24 3.64 18.08
C PRO A 138 14.65 4.35 16.85
N THR A 139 13.63 5.20 17.05
CA THR A 139 13.09 6.06 15.99
C THR A 139 14.19 6.98 15.48
N LEU A 140 14.45 6.94 14.18
CA LEU A 140 15.35 7.84 13.47
C LEU A 140 14.54 8.87 12.69
N ASP A 141 15.07 10.08 12.60
CA ASP A 141 14.58 11.16 11.73
C ASP A 141 15.33 11.23 10.39
N TYR A 142 16.09 10.17 10.06
CA TYR A 142 16.88 10.07 8.84
C TYR A 142 16.94 8.63 8.33
N LEU A 143 17.24 8.49 7.04
CA LEU A 143 17.55 7.21 6.42
C LEU A 143 19.07 6.94 6.50
N PRO A 144 19.53 5.76 6.96
CA PRO A 144 20.95 5.46 7.12
C PRO A 144 21.67 5.58 5.77
N GLY A 145 22.83 6.23 5.76
CA GLY A 145 23.56 6.58 4.53
C GLY A 145 23.36 8.02 4.06
N LEU A 146 22.32 8.70 4.55
CA LEU A 146 22.05 10.11 4.29
C LEU A 146 22.19 10.95 5.58
N PRO A 147 22.58 12.23 5.49
CA PRO A 147 22.67 13.09 6.66
C PRO A 147 21.27 13.38 7.23
N SER A 148 21.16 13.57 8.55
CA SER A 148 19.90 13.99 9.19
C SER A 148 19.41 15.35 8.73
N THR A 149 20.29 16.18 8.18
CA THR A 149 19.96 17.46 7.54
C THR A 149 19.45 17.31 6.10
N HIS A 150 19.19 16.09 5.62
CA HIS A 150 18.65 15.88 4.29
C HIS A 150 17.29 16.59 4.16
N ARG A 151 17.19 17.51 3.19
CA ARG A 151 16.11 18.50 3.07
C ARG A 151 14.69 17.91 3.05
N HIS A 152 14.54 16.65 2.66
CA HIS A 152 13.25 16.00 2.43
C HIS A 152 12.74 15.20 3.63
N PHE A 153 13.45 15.20 4.75
CA PHE A 153 13.04 14.49 5.97
C PHE A 153 12.24 15.35 6.96
N GLY A 154 12.05 16.64 6.69
CA GLY A 154 11.30 17.54 7.58
C GLY A 154 9.80 17.62 7.31
N TYR A 155 9.32 17.04 6.21
CA TYR A 155 7.94 17.22 5.74
C TYR A 155 7.43 15.99 4.97
N VAL A 156 7.35 14.86 5.64
CA VAL A 156 7.04 13.53 5.10
C VAL A 156 5.56 13.20 5.23
N THR A 157 5.00 12.55 4.22
CA THR A 157 3.72 11.84 4.21
C THR A 157 3.83 10.59 3.33
N TYR A 158 3.02 9.56 3.60
CA TYR A 158 2.93 8.32 2.80
C TYR A 158 4.26 7.67 2.39
N PRO A 159 5.18 7.37 3.33
CA PRO A 159 6.30 6.49 3.00
C PRO A 159 5.81 5.19 2.35
N ARG A 160 6.51 4.67 1.35
CA ARG A 160 6.26 3.36 0.73
C ARG A 160 7.58 2.62 0.59
N PHE A 161 7.54 1.31 0.75
CA PHE A 161 8.66 0.43 0.46
C PHE A 161 8.29 -0.60 -0.61
N GLY A 162 9.28 -1.13 -1.30
CA GLY A 162 9.08 -2.29 -2.17
C GLY A 162 10.40 -2.86 -2.67
N PHE A 163 10.34 -4.10 -3.16
CA PHE A 163 11.53 -4.82 -3.60
C PHE A 163 12.13 -4.23 -4.88
N LEU A 164 13.44 -4.32 -5.02
CA LEU A 164 14.16 -3.88 -6.22
C LEU A 164 15.37 -4.80 -6.48
N GLY A 165 15.09 -6.06 -6.80
CA GLY A 165 16.11 -7.13 -6.82
C GLY A 165 16.58 -7.41 -5.40
N ASP A 166 17.90 -7.43 -5.18
CA ASP A 166 18.50 -7.54 -3.84
C ASP A 166 18.40 -6.24 -3.03
N ASP A 167 18.06 -5.13 -3.69
CA ASP A 167 17.85 -3.82 -3.05
C ASP A 167 16.37 -3.64 -2.67
N MET A 168 16.05 -2.54 -2.00
CA MET A 168 14.69 -2.11 -1.71
C MET A 168 14.55 -0.63 -2.09
N PHE A 169 13.46 -0.23 -2.72
CA PHE A 169 13.15 1.19 -2.88
C PHE A 169 12.38 1.71 -1.66
N CYS A 170 12.53 2.99 -1.38
CA CYS A 170 11.67 3.74 -0.48
C CYS A 170 11.22 5.01 -1.20
N THR A 171 9.94 5.35 -1.11
CA THR A 171 9.46 6.68 -1.52
C THR A 171 8.85 7.41 -0.36
N VAL A 172 9.02 8.73 -0.33
CA VAL A 172 8.28 9.61 0.59
C VAL A 172 7.69 10.76 -0.19
N ARG A 173 6.53 11.24 0.25
CA ARG A 173 5.90 12.42 -0.31
C ARG A 173 6.20 13.65 0.55
N ASP A 174 6.58 14.76 -0.09
CA ASP A 174 6.56 16.08 0.54
C ASP A 174 5.39 16.95 0.08
N GLY A 175 5.27 18.11 0.72
CA GLY A 175 4.34 19.16 0.33
C GLY A 175 2.91 18.95 0.82
N LYS A 176 2.19 20.07 0.91
CA LYS A 176 0.73 20.06 1.07
C LYS A 176 0.09 19.76 -0.27
N ALA A 177 -1.17 19.33 -0.22
CA ALA A 177 -1.97 19.20 -1.43
C ALA A 177 -1.88 20.52 -2.24
N GLY A 178 -1.50 20.38 -3.51
CA GLY A 178 -1.39 21.40 -4.56
C GLY A 178 0.01 21.42 -5.17
N LEU A 179 1.02 20.93 -4.44
CA LEU A 179 2.45 21.02 -4.76
C LEU A 179 3.27 19.82 -4.25
N GLY A 180 2.62 18.69 -3.96
CA GLY A 180 3.34 17.57 -3.34
C GLY A 180 4.14 16.75 -4.35
N ASN A 181 5.36 16.39 -3.98
CA ASN A 181 6.30 15.63 -4.80
C ASN A 181 6.60 14.28 -4.15
N ASP A 182 6.90 13.28 -4.96
CA ASP A 182 7.33 11.97 -4.48
C ASP A 182 8.82 11.77 -4.77
N TYR A 183 9.60 11.56 -3.71
CA TYR A 183 11.05 11.32 -3.78
C TYR A 183 11.36 9.85 -3.67
N LEU A 184 12.33 9.40 -4.47
CA LEU A 184 12.79 8.02 -4.52
C LEU A 184 14.17 7.88 -3.85
N TYR A 185 14.30 6.85 -3.03
CA TYR A 185 15.51 6.39 -2.38
C TYR A 185 15.70 4.90 -2.66
N ILE A 186 16.94 4.43 -2.71
CA ILE A 186 17.26 3.01 -2.83
C ILE A 186 18.09 2.58 -1.63
N TYR A 187 17.58 1.65 -0.84
CA TYR A 187 18.36 0.93 0.16
C TYR A 187 19.16 -0.19 -0.51
N ARG A 188 20.47 -0.16 -0.33
CA ARG A 188 21.40 -1.16 -0.85
C ARG A 188 21.56 -2.28 0.15
N GLY A 189 21.00 -3.46 -0.13
CA GLY A 189 21.13 -4.64 0.73
C GLY A 189 22.61 -5.00 0.99
N SER A 190 23.47 -4.79 -0.01
CA SER A 190 24.91 -5.04 0.09
C SER A 190 25.66 -4.17 1.11
N THR A 191 25.18 -2.94 1.40
CA THR A 191 25.88 -1.99 2.28
C THR A 191 25.09 -1.57 3.51
N GLY A 192 23.78 -1.82 3.52
CA GLY A 192 22.87 -1.36 4.55
C GLY A 192 22.65 0.15 4.58
N ARG A 193 22.69 0.80 3.40
CA ARG A 193 22.61 2.27 3.26
C ARG A 193 21.68 2.69 2.14
N PHE A 194 21.02 3.82 2.31
CA PHE A 194 20.19 4.49 1.32
C PHE A 194 21.00 5.44 0.44
N ASP A 195 20.71 5.39 -0.86
CA ASP A 195 21.05 6.42 -1.84
C ASP A 195 19.81 7.27 -2.14
N PHE A 196 19.97 8.60 -2.23
CA PHE A 196 18.93 9.47 -2.78
C PHE A 196 18.97 9.40 -4.32
N VAL A 197 17.83 9.11 -4.95
CA VAL A 197 17.71 9.02 -6.41
C VAL A 197 17.25 10.35 -7.01
N GLY A 198 16.14 10.91 -6.51
CA GLY A 198 15.55 12.14 -7.03
C GLY A 198 14.04 12.26 -6.79
N ALA A 199 13.46 13.36 -7.26
CA ALA A 199 12.01 13.53 -7.34
C ALA A 199 11.51 12.83 -8.60
N HIS A 200 10.82 11.70 -8.47
CA HIS A 200 10.33 10.98 -9.64
C HIS A 200 8.98 11.52 -10.13
N LEU A 201 8.16 12.06 -9.23
CA LEU A 201 6.92 12.74 -9.54
C LEU A 201 6.90 14.11 -8.87
N THR A 202 6.59 15.16 -9.63
CA THR A 202 6.52 16.54 -9.16
C THR A 202 5.16 17.14 -9.51
N GLY A 203 4.52 17.77 -8.53
CA GLY A 203 3.25 18.45 -8.73
C GLY A 203 3.43 19.93 -9.10
N VAL A 204 2.96 20.37 -10.27
CA VAL A 204 2.96 21.79 -10.67
C VAL A 204 1.53 22.29 -10.81
N GLN A 205 1.05 23.05 -9.81
CA GLN A 205 -0.37 23.45 -9.68
C GLN A 205 -1.35 22.25 -9.75
N SER A 206 -0.83 21.07 -9.45
CA SER A 206 -1.49 19.78 -9.54
C SER A 206 -0.79 18.81 -8.59
N ASN A 207 -1.48 17.78 -8.11
CA ASN A 207 -0.87 16.70 -7.33
C ASN A 207 -0.93 15.38 -8.09
N PRO A 208 0.22 14.76 -8.41
CA PRO A 208 0.24 13.34 -8.70
C PRO A 208 -0.05 12.59 -7.40
N TYR A 209 -1.05 11.70 -7.41
CA TYR A 209 -1.27 10.74 -6.33
C TYR A 209 -1.13 9.34 -6.88
N VAL A 210 -0.16 8.61 -6.36
CA VAL A 210 0.23 7.29 -6.84
C VAL A 210 -0.80 6.23 -6.46
N HIS A 211 -1.25 5.42 -7.41
CA HIS A 211 -2.08 4.23 -7.15
C HIS A 211 -1.21 3.06 -6.70
N GLY A 212 -0.03 2.88 -7.31
CA GLY A 212 1.03 2.01 -6.81
C GLY A 212 2.36 2.25 -7.53
N LEU A 213 3.43 1.72 -6.95
CA LEU A 213 4.78 1.70 -7.49
C LEU A 213 5.29 0.28 -7.27
N ASP A 214 5.28 -0.53 -8.33
CA ASP A 214 5.64 -1.94 -8.25
C ASP A 214 6.89 -2.20 -9.08
N CYS A 215 7.73 -3.13 -8.62
CA CYS A 215 8.83 -3.65 -9.40
C CYS A 215 8.42 -4.99 -10.02
N ARG A 216 8.74 -5.23 -11.28
CA ARG A 216 8.67 -6.57 -11.90
C ARG A 216 9.90 -6.75 -12.78
N ASP A 217 10.66 -7.81 -12.53
CA ASP A 217 11.87 -8.15 -13.28
C ASP A 217 12.85 -6.99 -13.45
N GLY A 218 12.99 -6.18 -12.39
CA GLY A 218 13.88 -5.01 -12.35
C GLY A 218 13.31 -3.73 -12.95
N ARG A 219 12.10 -3.77 -13.54
CA ARG A 219 11.37 -2.60 -14.03
C ARG A 219 10.43 -2.06 -12.96
N LEU A 220 10.56 -0.78 -12.64
CA LEU A 220 9.59 -0.06 -11.82
C LEU A 220 8.43 0.43 -12.69
N HIS A 221 7.20 0.23 -12.22
CA HIS A 221 5.96 0.70 -12.84
C HIS A 221 5.23 1.61 -11.88
N VAL A 222 4.88 2.82 -12.33
CA VAL A 222 4.10 3.77 -11.54
C VAL A 222 2.86 4.18 -12.30
N THR A 223 1.72 4.15 -11.62
CA THR A 223 0.49 4.79 -12.07
C THR A 223 0.04 5.80 -11.05
N CYS A 224 -0.50 6.91 -11.54
CA CYS A 224 -1.00 7.98 -10.68
C CYS A 224 -2.19 8.66 -11.35
N LYS A 225 -2.97 9.39 -10.56
CA LYS A 225 -3.91 10.39 -11.06
C LYS A 225 -3.35 11.78 -10.87
N GLN A 226 -3.84 12.74 -11.64
CA GLN A 226 -3.57 14.16 -11.45
C GLN A 226 -4.71 14.80 -10.64
N GLN A 227 -4.42 15.85 -9.87
CA GLN A 227 -5.45 16.63 -9.18
C GLN A 227 -5.09 18.10 -9.24
N ALA A 228 -5.83 18.84 -10.06
CA ALA A 228 -5.59 20.26 -10.22
C ALA A 228 -5.91 21.02 -8.92
N GLY A 229 -5.23 22.14 -8.68
CA GLY A 229 -5.64 23.07 -7.63
C GLY A 229 -6.98 23.75 -7.96
N PRO A 230 -7.81 24.10 -6.95
CA PRO A 230 -7.65 23.83 -5.51
C PRO A 230 -7.87 22.35 -5.16
N ASN A 231 -7.37 21.90 -4.00
CA ASN A 231 -7.44 20.48 -3.64
C ASN A 231 -8.88 20.03 -3.34
N GLY A 232 -9.29 18.97 -4.02
CA GLY A 232 -10.59 18.35 -3.86
C GLY A 232 -10.69 17.12 -4.73
N SER A 233 -11.47 16.14 -4.32
CA SER A 233 -11.68 14.91 -5.11
C SER A 233 -12.34 15.20 -6.46
N GLU A 234 -13.14 16.27 -6.53
CA GLU A 234 -13.74 16.78 -7.77
C GLU A 234 -12.70 17.24 -8.79
N ASN A 235 -11.49 17.61 -8.37
CA ASN A 235 -10.40 18.02 -9.26
C ASN A 235 -9.49 16.87 -9.68
N ASN A 236 -9.78 15.64 -9.25
CA ASN A 236 -9.10 14.44 -9.73
C ASN A 236 -9.41 14.22 -11.21
N HIS A 237 -8.39 13.98 -12.00
CA HIS A 237 -8.49 13.78 -13.44
C HIS A 237 -7.31 12.94 -13.94
N ASN A 238 -7.54 12.30 -15.08
CA ASN A 238 -6.58 11.43 -15.79
C ASN A 238 -6.07 10.23 -14.97
N ILE A 239 -5.71 9.17 -15.70
CA ILE A 239 -4.80 8.13 -15.20
C ILE A 239 -3.53 8.22 -16.01
N CYS A 240 -2.41 8.29 -15.29
CA CYS A 240 -1.06 8.46 -15.82
C CYS A 240 -0.23 7.21 -15.60
N TYR A 241 0.75 6.95 -16.48
CA TYR A 241 1.63 5.80 -16.39
C TYR A 241 3.06 6.11 -16.85
N ALA A 242 4.03 5.68 -16.06
CA ALA A 242 5.45 5.67 -16.42
C ALA A 242 6.14 4.40 -15.89
N TYR A 243 7.30 4.11 -16.46
CA TYR A 243 8.15 3.03 -15.97
C TYR A 243 9.63 3.40 -16.01
N SER A 244 10.46 2.66 -15.26
CA SER A 244 11.91 2.80 -15.25
C SER A 244 12.60 1.44 -15.33
N ASP A 245 13.57 1.31 -16.23
CA ASP A 245 14.38 0.09 -16.42
C ASP A 245 15.70 0.11 -15.63
N ASP A 246 16.04 1.23 -14.99
CA ASP A 246 17.32 1.46 -14.34
C ASP A 246 17.13 1.88 -12.89
N LYS A 247 16.31 1.14 -12.12
CA LYS A 247 16.09 1.39 -10.68
C LYS A 247 15.48 2.76 -10.34
N GLY A 248 14.85 3.44 -11.30
CA GLY A 248 14.15 4.72 -11.10
C GLY A 248 14.98 5.96 -11.41
N TYR A 249 16.17 5.83 -12.00
CA TYR A 249 16.95 7.00 -12.40
C TYR A 249 16.47 7.61 -13.72
N THR A 250 16.02 6.81 -14.67
CA THR A 250 15.46 7.24 -15.96
C THR A 250 14.04 6.72 -16.11
N TRP A 251 13.10 7.60 -16.44
CA TRP A 251 11.70 7.27 -16.60
C TRP A 251 11.24 7.40 -18.05
N LYS A 252 10.41 6.47 -18.49
CA LYS A 252 9.79 6.40 -19.81
C LYS A 252 8.28 6.40 -19.69
N ASN A 253 7.60 6.98 -20.67
CA ASN A 253 6.15 6.92 -20.78
C ASN A 253 5.67 5.57 -21.38
N GLY A 254 4.35 5.39 -21.51
CA GLY A 254 3.76 4.16 -22.04
C GLY A 254 4.19 3.76 -23.46
N ALA A 255 4.69 4.71 -24.25
CA ALA A 255 5.21 4.51 -25.62
C ALA A 255 6.75 4.30 -25.66
N GLY A 256 7.41 4.26 -24.50
CA GLY A 256 8.86 4.04 -24.41
C GLY A 256 9.73 5.27 -24.65
N LYS A 257 9.14 6.46 -24.80
CA LYS A 257 9.89 7.73 -24.86
C LYS A 257 10.39 8.07 -23.46
N THR A 258 11.69 8.37 -23.32
CA THR A 258 12.25 8.92 -22.08
C THR A 258 11.61 10.28 -21.78
N ILE A 259 11.10 10.43 -20.56
CA ILE A 259 10.38 11.61 -20.08
C ILE A 259 11.07 12.30 -18.90
N ALA A 260 11.99 11.63 -18.21
CA ALA A 260 12.82 12.23 -17.17
C ALA A 260 14.11 11.42 -16.93
N ASP A 261 15.21 12.11 -16.66
CA ASP A 261 16.46 11.60 -16.09
C ASP A 261 16.76 12.30 -14.76
N LEU A 262 16.53 11.60 -13.64
CA LEU A 262 16.67 12.15 -12.30
C LEU A 262 18.12 12.52 -11.97
N ARG A 263 19.10 11.92 -12.65
CA ARG A 263 20.52 12.26 -12.49
C ARG A 263 20.84 13.65 -13.06
N LYS A 264 20.01 14.15 -13.97
CA LYS A 264 20.07 15.51 -14.53
C LYS A 264 19.19 16.51 -13.78
N GLY A 265 18.49 16.06 -12.73
CA GLY A 265 17.53 16.88 -11.99
C GLY A 265 16.19 17.06 -12.72
N GLU A 266 15.91 16.25 -13.74
CA GLU A 266 14.59 16.19 -14.38
C GLU A 266 13.59 15.43 -13.48
N THR A 267 12.29 15.54 -13.77
CA THR A 267 11.20 14.88 -13.03
C THR A 267 10.03 14.62 -13.98
N ILE A 268 9.16 13.68 -13.65
CA ILE A 268 7.85 13.58 -14.27
C ILE A 268 6.95 14.64 -13.63
N ASP A 269 6.48 15.62 -14.39
CA ASP A 269 5.46 16.58 -13.96
C ASP A 269 4.11 16.31 -14.66
N ASN A 270 3.11 17.13 -14.37
CA ASN A 270 1.76 16.95 -14.93
C ASN A 270 1.64 17.26 -16.44
N ASN A 271 2.64 17.90 -17.05
CA ASN A 271 2.59 18.35 -18.44
C ASN A 271 3.48 17.53 -19.37
N VAL A 272 4.22 16.54 -18.85
CA VAL A 272 5.15 15.77 -19.68
C VAL A 272 4.44 14.93 -20.73
N ASP A 273 4.93 15.01 -21.97
CA ASP A 273 4.29 14.39 -23.14
C ASP A 273 4.09 12.88 -22.99
N GLY A 274 2.85 12.43 -23.19
CA GLY A 274 2.49 11.01 -23.25
C GLY A 274 2.41 10.31 -21.90
N ILE A 275 2.38 11.06 -20.78
CA ILE A 275 2.18 10.50 -19.44
C ILE A 275 0.76 9.99 -19.20
N ILE A 276 -0.23 10.59 -19.87
CA ILE A 276 -1.66 10.25 -19.72
C ILE A 276 -1.95 8.93 -20.45
N ALA A 277 -2.36 7.92 -19.71
CA ALA A 277 -2.84 6.63 -20.23
C ALA A 277 -4.35 6.66 -20.52
N PHE A 278 -5.13 7.34 -19.67
CA PHE A 278 -6.55 7.58 -19.91
C PHE A 278 -6.90 9.03 -19.56
N GLU A 279 -7.53 9.71 -20.51
CA GLU A 279 -8.16 11.00 -20.26
C GLU A 279 -9.45 10.79 -19.50
N ILE A 280 -9.50 11.31 -18.27
CA ILE A 280 -10.68 11.23 -17.42
C ILE A 280 -10.95 12.64 -16.89
N PRO A 281 -12.09 13.25 -17.24
CA PRO A 281 -12.39 14.61 -16.82
C PRO A 281 -12.47 14.78 -15.29
N LYS A 282 -12.29 16.02 -14.86
CA LYS A 282 -12.66 16.44 -13.50
C LYS A 282 -14.14 16.19 -13.26
N GLY A 283 -14.51 15.96 -12.00
CA GLY A 283 -15.89 15.66 -11.61
C GLY A 283 -16.36 14.26 -11.98
N SER A 284 -15.52 13.42 -12.62
CA SER A 284 -15.88 12.06 -13.01
C SER A 284 -15.72 11.02 -11.89
N GLY A 285 -15.44 11.45 -10.65
CA GLY A 285 -15.47 10.57 -9.48
C GLY A 285 -14.19 9.78 -9.15
N LEU A 286 -13.09 10.00 -9.87
CA LEU A 286 -11.78 9.40 -9.61
C LEU A 286 -11.35 9.55 -8.14
N SER A 287 -10.74 8.50 -7.59
CA SER A 287 -10.19 8.49 -6.24
C SER A 287 -8.65 8.54 -6.23
N ASN A 288 -8.06 9.05 -5.15
CA ASN A 288 -6.61 9.03 -4.90
C ASN A 288 -6.18 7.74 -4.20
N GLN A 289 -4.97 7.25 -4.53
CA GLN A 289 -4.31 6.13 -3.84
C GLN A 289 -5.19 4.87 -3.72
N GLU A 290 -5.82 4.49 -4.82
CA GLU A 290 -6.63 3.28 -4.95
C GLU A 290 -5.75 2.00 -4.97
N ALA A 291 -5.47 1.39 -6.13
CA ALA A 291 -4.56 0.25 -6.20
C ALA A 291 -3.93 0.06 -7.58
N GLN A 292 -2.73 -0.53 -7.59
CA GLN A 292 -2.04 -1.06 -8.75
C GLN A 292 -1.56 -2.49 -8.43
N ALA A 293 -1.45 -3.33 -9.44
CA ALA A 293 -0.63 -4.54 -9.39
C ALA A 293 0.05 -4.79 -10.75
N VAL A 294 1.23 -5.38 -10.74
CA VAL A 294 1.93 -5.80 -11.97
C VAL A 294 2.05 -7.32 -12.00
N ASP A 295 1.47 -7.92 -13.04
CA ASP A 295 1.48 -9.37 -13.23
C ASP A 295 2.86 -9.89 -13.61
N GLN A 296 2.99 -11.21 -13.65
CA GLN A 296 4.26 -11.90 -13.92
C GLN A 296 4.76 -11.74 -15.37
N GLU A 297 3.95 -11.21 -16.28
CA GLU A 297 4.34 -10.90 -17.67
C GLU A 297 4.59 -9.39 -17.88
N GLY A 298 4.48 -8.58 -16.82
CA GLY A 298 4.64 -7.12 -16.89
C GLY A 298 3.38 -6.37 -17.33
N GLY A 299 2.22 -7.04 -17.34
CA GLY A 299 0.92 -6.39 -17.47
C GLY A 299 0.58 -5.57 -16.23
N VAL A 300 0.05 -4.37 -16.44
CA VAL A 300 -0.22 -3.40 -15.36
C VAL A 300 -1.72 -3.30 -15.14
N HIS A 301 -2.15 -3.62 -13.92
CA HIS A 301 -3.54 -3.55 -13.49
C HIS A 301 -3.72 -2.34 -12.58
N VAL A 302 -4.75 -1.54 -12.84
CA VAL A 302 -5.12 -0.39 -12.01
C VAL A 302 -6.59 -0.51 -11.66
N LEU A 303 -6.90 -0.39 -10.37
CA LEU A 303 -8.27 -0.20 -9.89
C LEU A 303 -8.48 1.29 -9.68
N ASN A 304 -9.60 1.81 -10.17
CA ASN A 304 -10.11 3.11 -9.75
C ASN A 304 -11.63 3.11 -9.89
N ARG A 305 -12.22 4.30 -9.93
CA ARG A 305 -13.65 4.50 -10.12
C ARG A 305 -13.93 5.71 -10.98
N ASP A 306 -14.93 5.64 -11.84
CA ASP A 306 -15.40 6.79 -12.60
C ASP A 306 -16.92 6.74 -12.89
N THR A 307 -17.44 7.78 -13.52
CA THR A 307 -18.84 7.88 -13.95
C THR A 307 -18.97 7.88 -15.49
N LEU A 308 -18.00 7.30 -16.21
CA LEU A 308 -17.93 7.41 -17.67
C LEU A 308 -18.79 6.38 -18.42
N ASP A 309 -19.31 5.34 -17.73
CA ASP A 309 -20.14 4.29 -18.32
C ASP A 309 -21.64 4.65 -18.38
N GLY A 310 -21.98 5.94 -18.50
CA GLY A 310 -23.33 6.43 -18.83
C GLY A 310 -24.39 6.35 -17.71
N GLY A 311 -24.01 5.96 -16.49
CA GLY A 311 -24.89 5.95 -15.32
C GLY A 311 -24.70 7.14 -14.38
N GLU A 312 -25.66 7.39 -13.49
CA GLU A 312 -25.58 8.44 -12.45
C GLU A 312 -24.67 8.06 -11.26
N CYS A 313 -24.27 6.78 -11.17
CA CYS A 313 -23.44 6.28 -10.06
C CYS A 313 -21.99 6.05 -10.50
N ARG A 314 -21.07 6.19 -9.53
CA ARG A 314 -19.66 5.81 -9.69
C ARG A 314 -19.57 4.30 -9.85
N MET A 315 -18.79 3.85 -10.84
CA MET A 315 -18.49 2.46 -11.10
C MET A 315 -17.04 2.16 -10.71
N TRP A 316 -16.80 1.01 -10.09
CA TRP A 316 -15.46 0.43 -10.01
C TRP A 316 -14.97 0.13 -11.43
N LYS A 317 -13.72 0.49 -11.72
CA LYS A 317 -13.09 0.39 -13.04
C LYS A 317 -11.78 -0.36 -12.92
N HIS A 318 -11.59 -1.35 -13.79
CA HIS A 318 -10.30 -1.97 -14.02
C HIS A 318 -9.71 -1.40 -15.30
N TYR A 319 -8.54 -0.78 -15.19
CA TYR A 319 -7.72 -0.38 -16.32
C TYR A 319 -6.54 -1.35 -16.42
N TYR A 320 -6.29 -1.87 -17.62
CA TYR A 320 -5.28 -2.89 -17.84
C TYR A 320 -4.39 -2.52 -19.02
N ARG A 321 -3.08 -2.48 -18.80
CA ARG A 321 -2.07 -2.42 -19.85
C ARG A 321 -1.53 -3.82 -20.07
N SER A 322 -1.66 -4.36 -21.28
CA SER A 322 -1.01 -5.62 -21.64
C SER A 322 0.52 -5.48 -21.62
N PRO A 323 1.27 -6.60 -21.55
CA PRO A 323 2.73 -6.60 -21.72
C PRO A 323 3.19 -5.87 -22.99
N ASP A 324 2.46 -6.05 -24.10
CA ASP A 324 2.71 -5.38 -25.40
C ASP A 324 2.41 -3.87 -25.39
N GLY A 325 1.77 -3.37 -24.32
CA GLY A 325 1.50 -1.96 -24.11
C GLY A 325 0.15 -1.43 -24.56
N ASN A 326 -0.78 -2.33 -24.87
CA ASN A 326 -2.14 -1.94 -25.21
C ASN A 326 -2.99 -1.74 -23.95
N TRP A 327 -3.68 -0.61 -23.87
CA TRP A 327 -4.57 -0.28 -22.77
C TRP A 327 -6.00 -0.71 -23.05
N THR A 328 -6.66 -1.24 -22.03
CA THR A 328 -8.10 -1.52 -22.00
C THR A 328 -8.69 -1.03 -20.69
N GLN A 329 -10.00 -0.75 -20.67
CA GLN A 329 -10.72 -0.40 -19.44
C GLN A 329 -12.09 -1.05 -19.43
N ARG A 330 -12.57 -1.44 -18.24
CA ARG A 330 -13.89 -2.05 -18.06
C ARG A 330 -14.53 -1.61 -16.75
N ALA A 331 -15.82 -1.32 -16.80
CA ALA A 331 -16.65 -1.24 -15.60
C ALA A 331 -16.78 -2.62 -14.96
N ILE A 332 -16.72 -2.65 -13.63
CA ILE A 332 -16.87 -3.85 -12.83
C ILE A 332 -18.27 -3.86 -12.23
N ARG A 333 -18.58 -2.88 -11.37
CA ARG A 333 -19.85 -2.76 -10.63
C ARG A 333 -19.98 -1.38 -9.96
N PRO A 334 -21.16 -0.98 -9.47
CA PRO A 334 -21.32 0.26 -8.72
C PRO A 334 -20.47 0.31 -7.46
N VAL A 335 -20.00 1.51 -7.10
CA VAL A 335 -19.23 1.78 -5.88
C VAL A 335 -20.19 2.14 -4.73
N PRO A 336 -20.20 1.39 -3.62
CA PRO A 336 -21.13 1.63 -2.51
C PRO A 336 -20.73 2.82 -1.61
N GLY A 337 -19.51 3.34 -1.70
CA GLY A 337 -19.03 4.43 -0.86
C GLY A 337 -17.69 5.03 -1.28
N ASN A 338 -16.94 5.55 -0.30
CA ASN A 338 -15.64 6.20 -0.55
C ASN A 338 -14.44 5.31 -0.20
N ALA A 339 -14.66 4.15 0.44
CA ALA A 339 -13.61 3.19 0.76
C ALA A 339 -12.89 2.70 -0.50
N ARG A 340 -11.58 2.46 -0.38
CA ARG A 340 -10.71 2.04 -1.48
C ARG A 340 -10.46 0.55 -1.52
N GLY A 341 -10.39 -0.01 -2.73
CA GLY A 341 -10.16 -1.42 -2.96
C GLY A 341 -8.68 -1.78 -3.12
N GLN A 342 -8.41 -3.07 -3.32
CA GLN A 342 -7.08 -3.60 -3.61
C GLN A 342 -7.09 -4.58 -4.78
N LEU A 343 -5.91 -4.74 -5.38
CA LEU A 343 -5.64 -5.70 -6.45
C LEU A 343 -4.52 -6.63 -6.03
N ALA A 344 -4.63 -7.90 -6.40
CA ALA A 344 -3.54 -8.85 -6.26
C ALA A 344 -3.58 -9.84 -7.44
N VAL A 345 -2.40 -10.24 -7.94
CA VAL A 345 -2.29 -11.18 -9.06
C VAL A 345 -1.89 -12.55 -8.53
N GLY A 346 -2.70 -13.56 -8.84
CA GLY A 346 -2.48 -14.96 -8.48
C GLY A 346 -1.25 -15.58 -9.16
N LYS A 347 -0.82 -16.73 -8.64
CA LYS A 347 0.24 -17.56 -9.23
C LYS A 347 0.00 -17.93 -10.70
N THR A 348 -1.27 -18.07 -11.10
CA THR A 348 -1.70 -18.38 -12.47
C THR A 348 -1.86 -17.14 -13.36
N GLY A 349 -1.62 -15.94 -12.81
CA GLY A 349 -1.89 -14.66 -13.45
C GLY A 349 -3.34 -14.18 -13.36
N ASP A 350 -4.24 -14.95 -12.75
CA ASP A 350 -5.62 -14.48 -12.51
C ASP A 350 -5.61 -13.28 -11.54
N LEU A 351 -6.43 -12.28 -11.84
CA LEU A 351 -6.54 -11.07 -11.03
C LEU A 351 -7.60 -11.25 -9.95
N TYR A 352 -7.25 -10.90 -8.72
CA TYR A 352 -8.15 -10.82 -7.58
C TYR A 352 -8.38 -9.36 -7.20
N ILE A 353 -9.65 -9.00 -7.02
CA ILE A 353 -10.08 -7.63 -6.70
C ILE A 353 -10.82 -7.65 -5.37
N VAL A 354 -10.29 -6.96 -4.37
CA VAL A 354 -10.89 -6.89 -3.02
C VAL A 354 -11.60 -5.54 -2.88
N LEU A 355 -12.93 -5.57 -2.76
CA LEU A 355 -13.78 -4.39 -2.76
C LEU A 355 -14.49 -4.24 -1.41
N PRO A 356 -14.23 -3.17 -0.65
CA PRO A 356 -14.95 -2.91 0.60
C PRO A 356 -16.29 -2.20 0.36
N ASP A 357 -17.21 -2.42 1.30
CA ASP A 357 -18.46 -1.68 1.47
C ASP A 357 -18.66 -1.34 2.96
N PHE A 358 -18.29 -0.11 3.33
CA PHE A 358 -18.40 0.34 4.72
C PHE A 358 -19.83 0.56 5.18
N ALA A 359 -20.75 0.84 4.25
CA ALA A 359 -22.14 1.09 4.61
C ALA A 359 -22.84 -0.23 4.98
N ALA A 360 -22.49 -1.32 4.30
CA ALA A 360 -23.00 -2.65 4.59
C ALA A 360 -22.14 -3.47 5.56
N SER A 361 -20.98 -2.95 5.99
CA SER A 361 -19.92 -3.73 6.67
C SER A 361 -19.59 -5.02 5.91
N GLU A 362 -19.43 -4.92 4.58
CA GLU A 362 -19.14 -6.05 3.70
C GLU A 362 -17.77 -5.91 3.03
N MET A 363 -17.18 -7.06 2.68
CA MET A 363 -16.05 -7.14 1.78
C MET A 363 -16.35 -8.17 0.70
N ARG A 364 -16.09 -7.82 -0.56
CA ARG A 364 -16.30 -8.69 -1.71
C ARG A 364 -14.97 -8.99 -2.38
N LEU A 365 -14.80 -10.24 -2.77
CA LEU A 365 -13.66 -10.72 -3.53
C LEU A 365 -14.16 -11.11 -4.92
N LEU A 366 -13.62 -10.45 -5.94
CA LEU A 366 -13.87 -10.79 -7.34
C LEU A 366 -12.64 -11.44 -7.94
N LYS A 367 -12.86 -12.28 -8.96
CA LYS A 367 -11.83 -12.90 -9.79
C LYS A 367 -12.03 -12.51 -11.25
N ALA A 368 -10.97 -12.11 -11.93
CA ALA A 368 -10.93 -11.95 -13.38
C ALA A 368 -9.82 -12.84 -13.95
N SER A 369 -10.17 -13.70 -14.92
CA SER A 369 -9.22 -14.68 -15.42
C SER A 369 -8.26 -14.09 -16.45
N LYS A 370 -6.99 -14.49 -16.36
CA LYS A 370 -6.00 -14.19 -17.40
C LYS A 370 -6.35 -14.86 -18.73
N ALA A 371 -6.89 -16.08 -18.70
CA ALA A 371 -7.23 -16.84 -19.90
C ALA A 371 -8.31 -16.14 -20.76
N SER A 372 -9.18 -15.34 -20.15
CA SER A 372 -10.15 -14.52 -20.88
C SER A 372 -9.61 -13.15 -21.27
N GLY A 373 -8.39 -12.79 -20.86
CA GLY A 373 -7.85 -11.43 -21.01
C GLY A 373 -8.52 -10.42 -20.07
N TYR A 374 -8.93 -10.86 -18.88
CA TYR A 374 -9.56 -10.04 -17.84
C TYR A 374 -10.86 -9.36 -18.30
N THR A 375 -11.66 -10.04 -19.14
CA THR A 375 -12.85 -9.44 -19.75
C THR A 375 -14.13 -9.53 -18.91
N SER A 376 -14.11 -10.32 -17.84
CA SER A 376 -15.25 -10.55 -16.94
C SER A 376 -14.79 -10.68 -15.49
N TYR A 377 -15.69 -10.35 -14.55
CA TYR A 377 -15.43 -10.35 -13.12
C TYR A 377 -16.46 -11.24 -12.43
N GLU A 378 -15.99 -12.33 -11.81
CA GLU A 378 -16.83 -13.27 -11.08
C GLU A 378 -16.73 -12.97 -9.59
N GLU A 379 -17.87 -12.85 -8.89
CA GLU A 379 -17.86 -12.77 -7.43
C GLU A 379 -17.44 -14.13 -6.87
N ALA A 380 -16.26 -14.16 -6.26
CA ALA A 380 -15.66 -15.36 -5.71
C ALA A 380 -16.08 -15.58 -4.25
N TRP A 381 -16.30 -14.49 -3.50
CA TRP A 381 -16.70 -14.54 -2.09
C TRP A 381 -17.24 -13.17 -1.63
N THR A 382 -18.16 -13.20 -0.65
CA THR A 382 -18.64 -12.02 0.09
C THR A 382 -18.67 -12.37 1.58
N GLY A 383 -18.16 -11.47 2.43
CA GLY A 383 -18.23 -11.59 3.87
C GLY A 383 -18.77 -10.32 4.53
N HIS A 384 -19.27 -10.49 5.75
CA HIS A 384 -19.96 -9.47 6.53
C HIS A 384 -19.25 -9.21 7.86
N GLY A 385 -19.51 -8.06 8.47
CA GLY A 385 -18.82 -7.59 9.67
C GLY A 385 -17.37 -7.19 9.39
N LEU A 386 -17.08 -6.79 8.15
CA LEU A 386 -15.75 -6.37 7.71
C LEU A 386 -15.78 -4.88 7.33
N THR A 387 -14.76 -4.15 7.76
CA THR A 387 -14.60 -2.71 7.53
C THR A 387 -13.12 -2.38 7.32
N GLY A 388 -12.80 -1.11 7.10
CA GLY A 388 -11.45 -0.70 6.70
C GLY A 388 -11.16 -1.07 5.24
N GLU A 389 -10.18 -0.38 4.66
CA GLU A 389 -9.74 -0.61 3.30
C GLU A 389 -8.80 -1.82 3.31
N PRO A 390 -9.14 -2.91 2.59
CA PRO A 390 -8.39 -4.15 2.66
C PRO A 390 -6.96 -3.95 2.19
N LEU A 391 -6.01 -4.72 2.73
CA LEU A 391 -4.61 -4.77 2.29
C LEU A 391 -4.24 -6.22 2.00
N VAL A 392 -3.42 -6.46 0.98
CA VAL A 392 -3.17 -7.80 0.45
C VAL A 392 -1.69 -8.16 0.51
N ASP A 393 -1.39 -9.44 0.78
CA ASP A 393 -0.04 -9.98 0.67
C ASP A 393 0.18 -10.56 -0.73
N SER A 394 0.62 -9.71 -1.66
CA SER A 394 0.81 -10.12 -3.06
C SER A 394 1.92 -11.17 -3.22
N ALA A 395 2.96 -11.14 -2.38
CA ALA A 395 4.05 -12.12 -2.42
C ALA A 395 3.54 -13.52 -2.07
N ARG A 396 2.74 -13.65 -1.00
CA ARG A 396 2.16 -14.94 -0.62
C ARG A 396 1.19 -15.48 -1.66
N LEU A 397 0.37 -14.60 -2.24
CA LEU A 397 -0.55 -14.98 -3.29
C LEU A 397 0.19 -15.59 -4.50
N GLU A 398 1.28 -14.96 -4.92
CA GLU A 398 2.08 -15.40 -6.06
C GLU A 398 2.81 -16.72 -5.77
N HIS A 399 3.39 -16.90 -4.58
CA HIS A 399 4.19 -18.08 -4.27
C HIS A 399 3.35 -19.29 -3.82
N ASP A 400 2.45 -19.06 -2.86
CA ASP A 400 1.73 -20.11 -2.14
C ASP A 400 0.32 -20.37 -2.69
N ASN A 401 -0.17 -19.53 -3.62
CA ASN A 401 -1.56 -19.55 -4.08
C ASN A 401 -2.57 -19.37 -2.92
N VAL A 402 -2.21 -18.53 -1.95
CA VAL A 402 -3.05 -18.15 -0.81
C VAL A 402 -3.18 -16.64 -0.79
N LEU A 403 -4.40 -16.12 -0.94
CA LEU A 403 -4.68 -14.69 -0.78
C LEU A 403 -4.83 -14.40 0.72
N SER A 404 -3.86 -13.72 1.31
CA SER A 404 -4.02 -13.13 2.65
C SER A 404 -4.49 -11.69 2.55
N VAL A 405 -5.53 -11.36 3.32
CA VAL A 405 -6.09 -10.00 3.40
C VAL A 405 -6.04 -9.51 4.85
N LEU A 406 -5.35 -8.39 5.10
CA LEU A 406 -5.43 -7.64 6.35
C LEU A 406 -6.62 -6.69 6.27
N VAL A 407 -7.52 -6.75 7.25
CA VAL A 407 -8.76 -5.97 7.27
C VAL A 407 -9.22 -5.76 8.72
N LEU A 408 -10.19 -4.87 8.94
CA LEU A 408 -10.83 -4.73 10.25
C LEU A 408 -12.09 -5.60 10.31
N SER A 409 -12.29 -6.29 11.43
CA SER A 409 -13.51 -7.08 11.70
C SER A 409 -14.27 -6.50 12.88
N GLU A 410 -15.57 -6.33 12.74
CA GLU A 410 -16.48 -5.90 13.82
C GLU A 410 -16.84 -7.08 14.72
N GLU A 411 -16.94 -6.85 16.03
CA GLU A 411 -17.43 -7.88 16.97
C GLU A 411 -18.96 -7.91 17.00
N LYS A 412 -19.54 -9.11 16.85
CA LYS A 412 -20.99 -9.31 16.77
C LYS A 412 -21.75 -8.99 18.06
N THR A 413 -21.07 -8.91 19.20
CA THR A 413 -21.66 -8.81 20.55
C THR A 413 -21.67 -7.41 21.14
N ALA A 414 -21.10 -6.42 20.45
CA ALA A 414 -21.04 -5.08 20.99
C ALA A 414 -22.44 -4.42 20.96
N GLY A 415 -22.87 -3.87 22.09
CA GLY A 415 -24.11 -3.09 22.15
C GLY A 415 -24.04 -1.86 21.23
N PRO A 416 -25.17 -1.23 20.89
CA PRO A 416 -25.24 -0.15 19.90
C PRO A 416 -24.35 1.09 20.19
N SER A 417 -23.76 1.20 21.39
CA SER A 417 -22.86 2.28 21.81
C SER A 417 -21.37 1.91 21.84
N GLU A 418 -20.99 0.64 21.73
CA GLU A 418 -19.58 0.22 21.76
C GLU A 418 -19.15 -0.28 20.39
N ARG A 419 -18.24 0.45 19.74
CA ARG A 419 -17.61 -0.03 18.51
C ARG A 419 -16.42 -0.89 18.89
N LEU A 420 -16.60 -2.21 18.88
CA LEU A 420 -15.50 -3.16 19.07
C LEU A 420 -15.07 -3.72 17.71
N ARG A 421 -13.80 -3.50 17.35
CA ARG A 421 -13.19 -4.00 16.12
C ARG A 421 -11.85 -4.64 16.41
N ASN A 422 -11.46 -5.56 15.55
CA ASN A 422 -10.20 -6.26 15.59
C ASN A 422 -9.43 -6.07 14.28
N VAL A 423 -8.11 -5.99 14.37
CA VAL A 423 -7.21 -6.14 13.21
C VAL A 423 -7.09 -7.64 12.93
N VAL A 424 -7.51 -8.08 11.75
CA VAL A 424 -7.57 -9.51 11.40
C VAL A 424 -6.88 -9.79 10.07
N VAL A 425 -6.35 -11.01 9.94
CA VAL A 425 -5.89 -11.58 8.67
C VAL A 425 -6.86 -12.66 8.23
N LEU A 426 -7.33 -12.57 7.00
CA LEU A 426 -8.14 -13.57 6.32
C LEU A 426 -7.27 -14.32 5.32
N ASP A 427 -7.11 -15.64 5.48
CA ASP A 427 -6.37 -16.49 4.54
C ASP A 427 -7.35 -17.28 3.65
N PHE A 428 -7.37 -16.96 2.36
CA PHE A 428 -8.17 -17.66 1.34
C PHE A 428 -7.31 -18.68 0.59
N GLN A 429 -7.69 -19.95 0.66
CA GLN A 429 -7.11 -20.98 -0.20
C GLN A 429 -7.75 -20.92 -1.59
N LEU A 430 -6.93 -20.74 -2.63
CA LEU A 430 -7.37 -20.55 -4.02
C LEU A 430 -7.27 -21.81 -4.88
#